data_AF-A0A7K2Q5Y1-F1
#
_entry.id   AF-A0A7K2Q5Y1-F1
#
_cell.length_a   1.000
_cell.length_b   1.000
_cell.length_c   1.000
_cell.angle_alpha   90.00
_cell.angle_beta   90.00
_cell.angle_gamma   90.00
#
_symmetry.space_group_name_H-M   'P 1'
#
loop_
_entity.id
_entity.type
_entity.pdbx_description
1 polymer ?
#
loop_
_entity_poly.entity_id
_entity_poly.type
_entity_poly.pdbx_seq_one_letter_code
_entity_poly.pdbx_strand_id
1 'polypeptide(L)'
;MKDEESGNRLGGYLRARRELVSPAQAGIPPGGNRRVPGLRREEVALLAGISPDYYLRLERGRDKNPSPQVLESLARVLRLDDIERTYLLGLAAARPKAPRRRRPEHVPARVHELLAHLQIPAFVEGRAFDVLASNPSAVALSPRLRPGQNRL
;
A
#
# COMPACT_ATOMS: atom_id res chain seq x y z
N MET A 1 10.10 -27.64 -5.59
CA MET A 1 9.28 -27.11 -6.70
C MET A 1 8.05 -26.38 -6.14
N LYS A 2 8.22 -25.20 -5.53
CA LYS A 2 7.11 -24.31 -5.10
C LYS A 2 7.63 -22.86 -4.93
N ASP A 3 8.16 -22.30 -6.01
CA ASP A 3 8.57 -20.88 -6.08
C ASP A 3 7.62 -20.03 -6.94
N GLU A 4 6.42 -20.53 -7.28
CA GLU A 4 5.42 -19.78 -8.06
C GLU A 4 4.41 -18.99 -7.21
N GLU A 5 4.41 -19.15 -5.87
CA GLU A 5 3.39 -18.57 -4.98
C GLU A 5 3.56 -17.07 -4.66
N SER A 6 4.68 -16.44 -5.09
CA SER A 6 4.96 -15.02 -4.80
C SER A 6 4.34 -14.01 -5.79
N GLY A 7 3.82 -14.45 -6.93
CA GLY A 7 3.46 -13.53 -8.03
C GLY A 7 2.13 -12.77 -7.87
N ASN A 8 1.10 -13.43 -7.30
CA ASN A 8 -0.26 -12.90 -7.29
C ASN A 8 -1.12 -13.39 -6.09
N ARG A 9 -0.84 -12.87 -4.90
CA ARG A 9 -1.62 -13.21 -3.69
C ARG A 9 -3.10 -12.80 -3.81
N LEU A 10 -3.37 -11.66 -4.47
CA LEU A 10 -4.73 -11.19 -4.69
C LEU A 10 -5.55 -12.20 -5.51
N GLY A 11 -5.05 -12.62 -6.67
CA GLY A 11 -5.80 -13.59 -7.49
C GLY A 11 -5.90 -14.97 -6.88
N GLY A 12 -4.88 -15.42 -6.13
CA GLY A 12 -4.97 -16.65 -5.34
C GLY A 12 -6.09 -16.60 -4.31
N TYR A 13 -6.19 -15.48 -3.58
CA TYR A 13 -7.25 -15.25 -2.61
C TYR A 13 -8.64 -15.20 -3.26
N LEU A 14 -8.79 -14.43 -4.35
CA LEU A 14 -10.06 -14.35 -5.10
C LEU A 14 -10.53 -15.72 -5.59
N ARG A 15 -9.61 -16.53 -6.12
CA ARG A 15 -9.90 -17.90 -6.58
C ARG A 15 -10.38 -18.79 -5.44
N ALA A 16 -9.66 -18.79 -4.31
CA ALA A 16 -10.01 -19.59 -3.13
C ALA A 16 -11.39 -19.22 -2.58
N ARG A 17 -11.70 -17.92 -2.47
CA ARG A 17 -13.02 -17.44 -2.02
C ARG A 17 -14.15 -17.79 -2.99
N ARG A 18 -13.90 -17.66 -4.31
CA ARG A 18 -14.88 -18.02 -5.35
C ARG A 18 -15.29 -19.49 -5.28
N GLU A 19 -14.36 -20.38 -4.98
CA GLU A 19 -14.60 -21.83 -4.91
C GLU A 19 -15.43 -22.23 -3.68
N LEU A 20 -15.49 -21.38 -2.64
CA LEU A 20 -16.25 -21.61 -1.41
C LEU A 20 -17.70 -21.11 -1.46
N VAL A 21 -17.99 -20.09 -2.27
CA VAL A 21 -19.36 -19.55 -2.38
C VAL A 21 -20.17 -20.40 -3.34
N SER A 22 -21.27 -20.96 -2.85
CA SER A 22 -22.18 -21.72 -3.69
C SER A 22 -23.03 -20.77 -4.57
N PRO A 23 -23.43 -21.21 -5.77
CA PRO A 23 -24.34 -20.46 -6.62
C PRO A 23 -25.62 -20.02 -5.91
N ALA A 24 -26.22 -20.92 -5.12
CA ALA A 24 -27.43 -20.63 -4.37
C ALA A 24 -27.23 -19.52 -3.33
N GLN A 25 -26.07 -19.49 -2.66
CA GLN A 25 -25.72 -18.42 -1.71
C GLN A 25 -25.60 -17.04 -2.37
N ALA A 26 -25.33 -17.00 -3.68
CA ALA A 26 -25.22 -15.79 -4.49
C ALA A 26 -26.50 -15.47 -5.28
N GLY A 27 -27.61 -16.17 -5.01
CA GLY A 27 -28.89 -15.97 -5.70
C GLY A 27 -28.93 -16.54 -7.12
N ILE A 28 -27.97 -17.37 -7.51
CA ILE A 28 -27.92 -18.02 -8.81
C ILE A 28 -28.56 -19.41 -8.70
N PRO A 29 -29.57 -19.73 -9.53
CA PRO A 29 -30.15 -21.06 -9.55
C PRO A 29 -29.08 -22.14 -9.77
N PRO A 30 -29.18 -23.30 -9.11
CA PRO A 30 -28.35 -24.45 -9.43
C PRO A 30 -28.72 -24.96 -10.84
N GLY A 31 -28.08 -24.42 -11.87
CA GLY A 31 -28.23 -24.91 -13.25
C GLY A 31 -27.64 -26.31 -13.44
N GLY A 32 -28.20 -27.07 -14.37
CA GLY A 32 -27.75 -28.45 -14.69
C GLY A 32 -26.32 -28.53 -15.24
N ASN A 33 -25.65 -29.68 -14.99
CA ASN A 33 -24.28 -30.03 -15.39
C ASN A 33 -23.19 -28.98 -15.07
N ARG A 34 -23.07 -28.59 -13.80
CA ARG A 34 -21.90 -27.81 -13.31
C ARG A 34 -20.68 -28.71 -13.12
N ARG A 35 -19.53 -28.24 -13.62
CA ARG A 35 -18.21 -28.87 -13.41
C ARG A 35 -17.48 -28.37 -12.15
N VAL A 36 -17.90 -27.23 -11.60
CA VAL A 36 -17.31 -26.63 -10.39
C VAL A 36 -18.40 -26.44 -9.33
N PRO A 37 -18.10 -26.73 -8.05
CA PRO A 37 -19.08 -26.60 -6.96
C PRO A 37 -19.34 -25.13 -6.56
N GLY A 38 -18.32 -24.26 -6.65
CA GLY A 38 -18.44 -22.84 -6.37
C GLY A 38 -18.86 -21.99 -7.57
N LEU A 39 -18.78 -20.67 -7.41
CA LEU A 39 -19.12 -19.71 -8.47
C LEU A 39 -18.18 -19.82 -9.68
N ARG A 40 -18.71 -19.65 -10.88
CA ARG A 40 -17.92 -19.48 -12.11
C ARG A 40 -17.35 -18.05 -12.17
N ARG A 41 -16.27 -17.87 -12.91
CA ARG A 41 -15.66 -16.54 -13.12
C ARG A 41 -16.65 -15.53 -13.70
N GLU A 42 -17.42 -15.97 -14.69
CA GLU A 42 -18.45 -15.16 -15.35
C GLU A 42 -19.57 -14.75 -14.38
N GLU A 43 -19.96 -15.65 -13.48
CA GLU A 43 -20.97 -15.39 -12.46
C GLU A 43 -20.49 -14.33 -11.46
N VAL A 44 -19.25 -14.45 -10.97
CA VAL A 44 -18.66 -13.43 -10.10
C VAL A 44 -18.57 -12.08 -10.81
N ALA A 45 -18.09 -12.07 -12.05
CA ALA A 45 -17.94 -10.85 -12.83
C ALA A 45 -19.28 -10.14 -13.05
N LEU A 46 -20.32 -10.89 -13.43
CA LEU A 46 -21.68 -10.40 -13.60
C LEU A 46 -22.21 -9.77 -12.31
N LEU A 47 -22.15 -10.50 -11.19
CA LEU A 47 -22.65 -10.03 -9.90
C LEU A 47 -21.85 -8.83 -9.35
N ALA A 48 -20.55 -8.76 -9.68
CA ALA A 48 -19.67 -7.67 -9.24
C ALA A 48 -19.73 -6.44 -10.16
N GLY A 49 -20.47 -6.51 -11.28
CA GLY A 49 -20.60 -5.42 -12.25
C GLY A 49 -19.31 -5.14 -13.04
N ILE A 50 -18.51 -6.18 -13.31
CA ILE A 50 -17.24 -6.07 -14.04
C ILE A 50 -17.19 -7.04 -15.21
N SER A 51 -16.25 -6.84 -16.15
CA SER A 51 -16.09 -7.77 -17.27
C SER A 51 -15.47 -9.11 -16.83
N PRO A 52 -15.89 -10.24 -17.41
CA PRO A 52 -15.27 -11.55 -17.15
C PRO A 52 -13.76 -11.57 -17.40
N ASP A 53 -13.30 -10.89 -18.45
CA ASP A 53 -11.88 -10.76 -18.77
C ASP A 53 -11.10 -10.00 -17.69
N TYR A 54 -11.70 -8.96 -17.10
CA TYR A 54 -11.07 -8.23 -16.01
C TYR A 54 -10.91 -9.11 -14.76
N TYR A 55 -11.95 -9.84 -14.38
CA TYR A 55 -11.87 -10.80 -13.27
C TYR A 55 -10.82 -11.89 -13.53
N LEU A 56 -10.75 -12.41 -14.77
CA LEU A 56 -9.72 -13.37 -15.17
C LEU A 56 -8.30 -12.79 -15.05
N ARG A 57 -8.10 -11.52 -15.44
CA ARG A 57 -6.80 -10.84 -15.30
C ARG A 57 -6.41 -10.62 -13.84
N LEU A 58 -7.37 -10.34 -12.95
CA LEU A 58 -7.15 -10.28 -11.50
C LEU A 58 -6.73 -11.65 -10.95
N GLU A 59 -7.45 -12.73 -11.26
CA GLU A 59 -7.08 -14.09 -10.83
C GLU A 59 -5.68 -14.51 -11.35
N ARG A 60 -5.32 -14.10 -12.57
CA ARG A 60 -4.00 -14.38 -13.19
C ARG A 60 -2.90 -13.41 -12.78
N GLY A 61 -3.22 -12.30 -12.13
CA GLY A 61 -2.24 -11.33 -11.62
C GLY A 61 -1.67 -10.40 -12.68
N ARG A 62 -2.35 -10.31 -13.83
CA ARG A 62 -2.05 -9.35 -14.88
C ARG A 62 -2.54 -7.95 -14.51
N ASP A 63 -3.65 -7.88 -13.77
CA ASP A 63 -4.11 -6.66 -13.11
C ASP A 63 -3.90 -6.79 -11.60
N LYS A 64 -3.23 -5.80 -11.00
CA LYS A 64 -2.85 -5.82 -9.57
C LYS A 64 -3.45 -4.68 -8.75
N ASN A 65 -4.02 -3.67 -9.41
CA ASN A 65 -4.52 -2.45 -8.78
C ASN A 65 -6.01 -2.24 -9.09
N PRO A 66 -6.91 -3.13 -8.63
CA PRO A 66 -8.34 -2.86 -8.70
C PRO A 66 -8.71 -1.65 -7.83
N SER A 67 -9.76 -0.93 -8.22
CA SER A 67 -10.25 0.19 -7.42
C SER A 67 -10.89 -0.31 -6.11
N PRO A 68 -10.95 0.53 -5.06
CA PRO A 68 -11.66 0.18 -3.83
C PRO A 68 -13.10 -0.28 -4.10
N GLN A 69 -13.82 0.39 -5.01
CA GLN A 69 -15.19 0.02 -5.38
C GLN A 69 -15.29 -1.40 -5.96
N VAL A 70 -14.32 -1.82 -6.79
CA VAL A 70 -14.27 -3.19 -7.33
C VAL A 70 -13.99 -4.19 -6.22
N LEU A 71 -13.09 -3.88 -5.29
CA LEU A 71 -12.80 -4.76 -4.15
C LEU A 71 -14.02 -4.93 -3.25
N GLU A 72 -14.79 -3.85 -3.05
CA GLU A 72 -16.03 -3.88 -2.28
C GLU A 72 -17.13 -4.69 -2.96
N SER A 73 -17.29 -4.56 -4.29
CA SER A 73 -18.26 -5.38 -5.02
C SER A 73 -17.87 -6.86 -4.97
N LEU A 74 -16.59 -7.18 -5.14
CA LEU A 74 -16.06 -8.54 -5.01
C LEU A 74 -16.25 -9.09 -3.59
N ALA A 75 -16.01 -8.29 -2.55
CA ALA A 75 -16.23 -8.71 -1.16
C ALA A 75 -17.70 -9.09 -0.89
N ARG A 76 -18.64 -8.29 -1.42
CA ARG A 76 -20.07 -8.56 -1.30
C ARG A 76 -20.49 -9.84 -2.03
N VAL A 77 -20.06 -10.01 -3.28
CA VAL A 77 -20.38 -11.18 -4.11
C VAL A 77 -19.79 -12.46 -3.52
N LEU A 78 -18.57 -12.37 -3.01
CA LEU A 78 -17.87 -13.49 -2.38
C LEU A 78 -18.27 -13.68 -0.91
N ARG A 79 -19.27 -12.93 -0.42
CA ARG A 79 -19.82 -13.00 0.93
C ARG A 79 -18.74 -13.02 2.02
N LEU A 80 -17.75 -12.15 1.86
CA LEU A 80 -16.66 -12.01 2.82
C LEU A 80 -17.18 -11.40 4.12
N ASP A 81 -16.71 -11.92 5.25
CA ASP A 81 -16.85 -11.24 6.54
C ASP A 81 -15.92 -10.02 6.65
N ASP A 82 -15.99 -9.31 7.78
CA ASP A 82 -15.21 -8.08 7.99
C ASP A 82 -13.69 -8.33 8.01
N ILE A 83 -13.24 -9.48 8.52
CA ILE A 83 -11.82 -9.84 8.60
C ILE A 83 -11.30 -10.16 7.20
N GLU A 84 -12.04 -10.96 6.45
CA GLU A 84 -11.75 -11.38 5.08
C GLU A 84 -11.77 -10.19 4.11
N ARG A 85 -12.73 -9.29 4.26
CA ARG A 85 -12.81 -8.04 3.52
C ARG A 85 -11.61 -7.15 3.81
N THR A 86 -11.23 -7.01 5.08
CA THR A 86 -10.03 -6.26 5.47
C THR A 86 -8.77 -6.86 4.86
N TYR A 87 -8.67 -8.19 4.85
CA TYR A 87 -7.57 -8.89 4.22
C TYR A 87 -7.52 -8.67 2.70
N LEU A 88 -8.67 -8.77 2.01
CA LEU A 88 -8.79 -8.50 0.57
C LEU A 88 -8.27 -7.10 0.22
N LEU A 89 -8.73 -6.08 0.96
CA LEU A 89 -8.30 -4.70 0.78
C LEU A 89 -6.80 -4.55 1.03
N GLY A 90 -6.27 -5.23 2.05
CA GLY A 90 -4.84 -5.26 2.36
C GLY A 90 -3.98 -5.93 1.27
N LEU A 91 -4.50 -6.93 0.56
CA LEU A 91 -3.78 -7.57 -0.56
C LEU A 91 -3.64 -6.68 -1.79
N ALA A 92 -4.62 -5.80 -2.02
CA ALA A 92 -4.64 -4.84 -3.12
C ALA A 92 -4.02 -3.49 -2.75
N ALA A 93 -3.89 -3.18 -1.45
CA ALA A 93 -3.18 -2.00 -1.00
C ALA A 93 -1.75 -2.02 -1.53
N ALA A 94 -1.37 -0.97 -2.25
CA ALA A 94 -0.02 -0.80 -2.72
C ALA A 94 0.91 -0.96 -1.51
N ARG A 95 1.78 -1.99 -1.53
CA ARG A 95 2.76 -2.21 -0.48
C ARG A 95 3.42 -0.86 -0.22
N PRO A 96 3.41 -0.33 1.02
CA PRO A 96 4.00 0.97 1.30
C PRO A 96 5.39 0.93 0.69
N LYS A 97 5.65 1.82 -0.29
CA LYS A 97 7.00 1.91 -0.88
C LYS A 97 7.93 2.03 0.32
N ALA A 98 8.84 1.06 0.47
CA ALA A 98 9.86 1.12 1.51
C ALA A 98 10.38 2.56 1.51
N PRO A 99 10.39 3.25 2.68
CA PRO A 99 10.69 4.67 2.73
C PRO A 99 11.98 4.85 1.95
N ARG A 100 11.90 5.61 0.83
CA ARG A 100 13.08 5.84 0.00
C ARG A 100 14.12 6.41 0.95
N ARG A 101 15.24 5.70 1.13
CA ARG A 101 16.34 6.12 2.00
C ARG A 101 16.63 7.57 1.65
N ARG A 102 16.24 8.50 2.54
CA ARG A 102 16.33 9.92 2.25
C ARG A 102 17.81 10.21 2.04
N ARG A 103 18.17 10.79 0.89
CA ARG A 103 19.54 11.23 0.68
C ARG A 103 19.87 12.22 1.81
N PRO A 104 21.02 12.09 2.48
CA PRO A 104 21.43 13.07 3.48
C PRO A 104 21.40 14.47 2.88
N GLU A 105 20.80 15.41 3.59
CA GLU A 105 20.86 16.83 3.24
C GLU A 105 22.25 17.35 3.62
N HIS A 106 22.90 18.03 2.67
CA HIS A 106 24.25 18.56 2.86
C HIS A 106 24.19 20.08 2.86
N VAL A 107 24.88 20.68 3.82
CA VAL A 107 25.04 22.13 3.90
C VAL A 107 26.31 22.50 3.11
N PRO A 108 26.24 23.40 2.11
CA PRO A 108 27.43 23.83 1.38
C PRO A 108 28.46 24.50 2.31
N ALA A 109 29.75 24.36 2.01
CA ALA A 109 30.84 24.95 2.80
C ALA A 109 30.65 26.45 3.05
N ARG A 110 30.22 27.21 2.02
CA ARG A 110 29.96 28.65 2.12
C ARG A 110 28.89 29.03 3.15
N VAL A 111 27.93 28.14 3.43
CA VAL A 111 26.91 28.35 4.46
C VAL A 111 27.51 28.11 5.85
N HIS A 112 28.42 27.15 6.00
CA HIS A 112 29.19 26.98 7.24
C HIS A 112 30.07 28.21 7.51
N GLU A 113 30.72 28.75 6.48
CA GLU A 113 31.49 29.99 6.59
C GLU A 113 30.59 31.15 7.02
N LEU A 114 29.41 31.32 6.41
CA LEU A 114 28.44 32.34 6.81
C LEU A 114 28.04 32.20 8.29
N LEU A 115 27.68 30.98 8.72
CA LEU A 115 27.33 30.70 10.12
C LEU A 115 28.45 31.07 11.10
N ALA A 116 29.71 30.86 10.71
CA ALA A 116 30.87 31.18 11.55
C ALA A 116 31.09 32.69 11.72
N HIS A 117 30.65 33.53 10.77
CA HIS A 117 30.77 34.99 10.86
C HIS A 117 29.62 35.66 11.63
N LEU A 118 28.47 34.99 11.76
CA LEU A 118 27.31 35.51 12.48
C LEU A 118 27.56 35.51 13.99
N GLN A 119 27.47 36.70 14.60
CA GLN A 119 27.59 36.90 16.06
C GLN A 119 26.27 36.68 16.82
N ILE A 120 25.20 36.33 16.12
CA ILE A 120 23.88 36.01 16.69
C ILE A 120 23.60 34.50 16.57
N PRO A 121 22.78 33.90 17.46
CA PRO A 121 22.36 32.51 17.35
C PRO A 121 21.78 32.19 15.98
N ALA A 122 22.41 31.29 15.22
CA ALA A 122 21.98 30.90 13.88
C ALA A 122 22.24 29.41 13.61
N PHE A 123 21.33 28.80 12.87
CA PHE A 123 21.40 27.40 12.44
C PHE A 123 20.69 27.21 11.10
N VAL A 124 20.95 26.08 10.45
CA VAL A 124 20.31 25.65 9.20
C VAL A 124 19.39 24.48 9.51
N GLU A 125 18.15 24.57 9.06
CA GLU A 125 17.13 23.55 9.22
C GLU A 125 16.88 22.82 7.89
N GLY A 126 16.78 21.49 7.96
CA GLY A 126 16.41 20.65 6.83
C GLY A 126 14.89 20.48 6.69
N ARG A 127 14.44 19.87 5.59
CA ARG A 127 12.99 19.68 5.30
C ARG A 127 12.22 18.88 6.35
N ALA A 128 12.92 18.14 7.22
CA ALA A 128 12.35 17.30 8.27
C ALA A 128 12.51 17.92 9.67
N PHE A 129 12.84 19.22 9.75
CA PHE A 129 13.15 19.92 10.99
C PHE A 129 14.41 19.41 11.71
N ASP A 130 15.28 18.71 10.97
CA ASP A 130 16.62 18.36 11.45
C ASP A 130 17.52 19.61 11.42
N VAL A 131 18.28 19.82 12.48
CA VAL A 131 19.35 20.83 12.48
C VAL A 131 20.53 20.29 11.68
N LEU A 132 20.82 20.92 10.55
CA LEU A 132 21.88 20.48 9.64
C LEU A 132 23.24 21.11 9.97
N ALA A 133 23.24 22.36 10.43
CA ALA A 133 24.43 23.09 10.86
C ALA A 133 24.04 24.15 11.89
N SER A 134 24.96 24.54 12.77
CA SER A 134 24.68 25.49 13.84
C SER A 134 25.95 26.21 14.26
N ASN A 135 25.86 27.48 14.62
CA ASN A 135 26.98 28.20 15.21
C ASN A 135 27.06 27.98 16.74
N PRO A 136 28.20 28.26 17.39
CA PRO A 136 28.35 28.01 18.82
C PRO A 136 27.33 28.74 19.71
N SER A 137 26.92 29.97 19.32
CA SER A 137 25.94 30.75 20.08
C SER A 137 24.53 30.14 20.02
N ALA A 138 24.12 29.52 18.91
CA ALA A 138 22.88 28.75 18.83
C ALA A 138 22.90 27.52 19.75
N VAL A 139 24.02 26.79 19.78
CA VAL A 139 24.16 25.61 20.67
C VAL A 139 24.17 26.02 22.14
N ALA A 140 24.76 27.17 22.47
CA ALA A 140 24.75 27.73 23.82
C ALA A 140 23.34 28.20 24.24
N LEU A 141 22.55 28.75 23.30
CA LEU A 141 21.18 29.18 23.54
C LEU A 141 20.24 27.99 23.81
N SER A 142 20.38 26.90 23.06
CA SER A 142 19.57 25.70 23.26
C SER A 142 20.27 24.42 22.79
N PRO A 143 20.31 23.36 23.60
CA PRO A 143 20.90 22.08 23.20
C PRO A 143 20.13 21.40 22.05
N ARG A 144 18.88 21.79 21.78
CA ARG A 144 18.08 21.31 20.63
C ARG A 144 18.57 21.85 19.28
N LEU A 145 19.42 22.88 19.28
CA LEU A 145 20.00 23.48 18.08
C LEU A 145 21.35 22.85 17.70
N ARG A 146 21.67 21.65 18.20
CA ARG A 146 22.88 20.92 17.82
C ARG A 146 22.67 20.19 16.49
N PRO A 147 23.64 20.22 15.56
CA PRO A 147 23.57 19.44 14.33
C PRO A 147 23.26 17.97 14.60
N GLY A 148 22.33 17.39 13.83
CA GLY A 148 21.84 16.03 13.97
C GLY A 148 20.64 15.85 14.90
N GLN A 149 20.17 16.91 15.56
CA GLN A 149 18.92 16.87 16.34
C GLN A 149 17.70 17.19 15.48
N ASN A 150 16.59 16.50 15.73
CA ASN A 150 15.29 16.85 15.18
C ASN A 150 14.58 17.82 16.15
N ARG A 151 13.94 18.87 15.63
CA ARG A 151 13.30 19.91 16.44
C ARG A 151 11.83 19.65 16.78
N LEU A 152 11.23 18.57 16.27
CA LEU A 152 9.87 18.12 16.62
C LEU A 152 9.86 17.28 17.91
#